data_AF-K1VKN0-F1
#
_entry.id   AF-K1VKN0-F1
#
_cell.length_a   1.000
_cell.length_b   1.000
_cell.length_c   1.000
_cell.angle_alpha   90.00
_cell.angle_beta   90.00
_cell.angle_gamma   90.00
#
_symmetry.space_group_name_H-M   'P 1'
#
loop_
_entity.id
_entity.type
_entity.pdbx_description
1 polymer ?
#
loop_
_entity_poly.entity_id
_entity_poly.type
_entity_poly.pdbx_seq_one_letter_code
_entity_poly.pdbx_strand_id
1 'polypeptide(L)'
;MADTEPKTTGENEHDPQFEPVVRLTETVETKTNEEDEEVLFKMRAKLFRFVKADSEWKERGTGDVRILEHKETGKARLVMRRDKTLKEMTLEPNVGSDRSWVWNVAADYADGEPQEELLAIRFANSENANLFKKAFEDAREKNVKLHKGEKVEKKEPAAEEKKDAAPAEEKKDDSKDAAEAPKEEAKADDKKAEEKTE
;
A
#
# COMPACT_ATOMS: atom_id res chain seq x y z
N MET A 1 19.28 -2.94 66.75
CA MET A 1 18.66 -1.60 66.88
C MET A 1 19.54 -0.67 66.07
N ALA A 2 19.16 -0.12 64.94
CA ALA A 2 17.86 0.43 64.59
C ALA A 2 17.38 0.01 63.18
N ASP A 3 16.06 -0.03 63.11
CA ASP A 3 15.15 -0.31 62.00
C ASP A 3 15.28 0.77 60.91
N THR A 4 15.34 0.36 59.64
CA THR A 4 15.38 1.28 58.49
C THR A 4 14.12 1.11 57.66
N GLU A 5 13.54 2.27 57.32
CA GLU A 5 12.38 2.60 56.48
C GLU A 5 11.03 2.81 57.21
N PRO A 6 10.16 3.75 56.75
CA PRO A 6 10.19 4.46 55.46
C PRO A 6 10.09 6.00 55.58
N LYS A 7 10.63 6.74 54.60
CA LYS A 7 10.25 8.14 54.36
C LYS A 7 9.65 8.25 52.97
N THR A 8 8.32 8.17 52.92
CA THR A 8 7.50 8.51 51.77
C THR A 8 7.68 10.00 51.44
N THR A 9 8.54 10.29 50.46
CA THR A 9 8.54 11.58 49.77
C THR A 9 7.45 11.54 48.71
N GLY A 10 6.29 12.10 49.04
CA GLY A 10 5.25 12.39 48.06
C GLY A 10 5.76 13.47 47.10
N GLU A 11 6.17 13.04 45.90
CA GLU A 11 6.25 13.92 44.75
C GLU A 11 4.82 14.25 44.35
N ASN A 12 4.42 15.49 44.67
CA ASN A 12 3.18 16.08 44.19
C ASN A 12 3.37 16.38 42.69
N GLU A 13 3.19 15.36 41.85
CA GLU A 13 3.10 15.53 40.40
C GLU A 13 1.89 16.43 40.11
N HIS A 14 2.15 17.59 39.51
CA HIS A 14 1.11 18.51 39.07
C HIS A 14 0.37 17.86 37.88
N ASP A 15 -0.70 17.13 38.18
CA ASP A 15 -1.63 16.53 37.20
C ASP A 15 -2.87 17.43 37.06
N PRO A 16 -2.88 18.39 36.11
CA PRO A 16 -4.01 19.28 35.93
C PRO A 16 -5.20 18.49 35.39
N GLN A 17 -6.17 18.21 36.26
CA GLN A 17 -7.43 17.61 35.88
C GLN A 17 -8.32 18.62 35.16
N PHE A 18 -8.63 18.36 33.88
CA PHE A 18 -9.55 19.17 33.10
C PHE A 18 -10.94 18.53 33.08
N GLU A 19 -11.98 19.32 33.34
CA GLU A 19 -13.34 18.87 33.09
C GLU A 19 -13.58 18.80 31.58
N PRO A 20 -14.06 17.67 31.04
CA PRO A 20 -14.33 17.55 29.62
C PRO A 20 -15.51 18.48 29.25
N VAL A 21 -15.20 19.49 28.42
CA VAL A 21 -16.18 20.47 27.90
C VAL A 21 -17.28 19.80 27.07
N VAL A 22 -16.98 18.63 26.49
CA VAL A 22 -17.93 17.82 25.74
C VAL A 22 -17.83 16.37 26.22
N ARG A 23 -18.96 15.83 26.68
CA ARG A 23 -19.11 14.39 26.90
C ARG A 23 -19.76 13.82 25.65
N LEU A 24 -19.03 12.96 24.92
CA LEU A 24 -19.58 12.19 23.81
C LEU A 24 -20.56 11.15 24.39
N THR A 25 -21.81 11.56 24.62
CA THR A 25 -22.85 10.73 25.27
C THR A 25 -23.50 9.73 24.31
N GLU A 26 -23.35 9.92 23.01
CA GLU A 26 -23.91 9.03 21.99
C GLU A 26 -22.78 8.41 21.16
N THR A 27 -22.69 7.09 21.19
CA THR A 27 -21.93 6.33 20.21
C THR A 27 -22.63 6.49 18.87
N VAL A 28 -22.14 7.41 18.04
CA VAL A 28 -22.67 7.59 16.69
C VAL A 28 -22.37 6.32 15.88
N GLU A 29 -23.41 5.68 15.37
CA GLU A 29 -23.26 4.56 14.44
C GLU A 29 -22.66 5.08 13.13
N THR A 30 -21.36 4.89 12.96
CA THR A 30 -20.64 5.36 11.77
C THR A 30 -20.86 4.38 10.62
N LYS A 31 -21.67 4.77 9.64
CA LYS A 31 -21.79 4.00 8.39
C LYS A 31 -20.54 4.17 7.54
N THR A 32 -19.97 3.05 7.12
CA THR A 32 -18.77 3.03 6.25
C THR A 32 -19.09 3.30 4.78
N ASN A 33 -20.37 3.26 4.39
CA ASN A 33 -20.83 3.31 2.99
C ASN A 33 -20.27 2.17 2.11
N GLU A 34 -19.91 1.04 2.73
CA GLU A 34 -19.42 -0.17 2.06
C GLU A 34 -20.32 -1.40 2.34
N GLU A 35 -21.46 -1.22 3.01
CA GLU A 35 -22.33 -2.30 3.48
C GLU A 35 -23.01 -3.07 2.33
N ASP A 36 -23.29 -2.37 1.23
CA ASP A 36 -23.91 -2.89 0.01
C ASP A 36 -22.90 -3.47 -0.98
N GLU A 37 -21.65 -3.67 -0.56
CA GLU A 37 -20.56 -4.11 -1.42
C GLU A 37 -19.95 -5.43 -0.98
N GLU A 38 -19.41 -6.15 -1.94
CA GLU A 38 -18.67 -7.40 -1.76
C GLU A 38 -17.19 -7.18 -2.07
N VAL A 39 -16.32 -7.73 -1.23
CA VAL A 39 -14.87 -7.60 -1.39
C VAL A 39 -14.38 -8.63 -2.40
N LEU A 40 -14.07 -8.19 -3.63
CA LEU A 40 -13.48 -9.05 -4.67
C LEU A 40 -11.98 -9.28 -4.46
N PHE A 41 -11.30 -8.30 -3.88
CA PHE A 41 -9.87 -8.34 -3.62
C PHE A 41 -9.55 -7.53 -2.38
N LYS A 42 -8.64 -8.03 -1.54
CA LYS A 42 -8.09 -7.30 -0.40
C LYS A 42 -6.63 -7.68 -0.20
N MET A 43 -5.73 -6.70 -0.17
CA MET A 43 -4.31 -6.97 0.07
C MET A 43 -3.57 -5.75 0.61
N ARG A 44 -2.58 -5.98 1.48
CA ARG A 44 -1.70 -4.91 1.97
C ARG A 44 -0.85 -4.35 0.84
N ALA A 45 -0.84 -3.03 0.69
CA ALA A 45 -0.05 -2.31 -0.29
C ALA A 45 0.43 -0.95 0.24
N LYS A 46 1.34 -0.33 -0.50
CA LYS A 46 1.74 1.08 -0.33
C LYS A 46 1.41 1.86 -1.59
N LEU A 47 0.70 2.97 -1.43
CA LEU A 47 0.29 3.87 -2.49
C LEU A 47 1.15 5.13 -2.49
N PHE A 48 1.54 5.54 -3.69
CA PHE A 48 2.32 6.74 -3.96
C PHE A 48 1.55 7.65 -4.91
N ARG A 49 1.78 8.95 -4.77
CA ARG A 49 1.29 10.00 -5.67
C ARG A 49 2.50 10.68 -6.29
N PHE A 50 2.47 10.87 -7.60
CA PHE A 50 3.49 11.63 -8.30
C PHE A 50 3.20 13.14 -8.15
N VAL A 51 4.16 13.88 -7.60
CA VAL A 51 4.08 15.34 -7.49
C VAL A 51 4.78 15.95 -8.68
N LYS A 52 4.01 16.52 -9.62
CA LYS A 52 4.55 17.11 -10.86
C LYS A 52 5.51 18.28 -10.60
N ALA A 53 5.28 19.07 -9.54
CA ALA A 53 6.13 20.21 -9.20
C ALA A 53 7.58 19.80 -8.87
N ASP A 54 7.71 18.68 -8.15
CA ASP A 54 9.00 18.17 -7.66
C ASP A 54 9.54 17.02 -8.53
N SER A 55 8.73 16.54 -9.49
CA SER A 55 9.00 15.35 -10.31
C SER A 55 9.35 14.10 -9.48
N GLU A 56 8.68 13.92 -8.34
CA GLU A 56 8.99 12.84 -7.39
C GLU A 56 7.74 12.07 -6.93
N TRP A 57 7.97 10.84 -6.46
CA TRP A 57 6.94 10.00 -5.85
C TRP A 57 6.87 10.24 -4.34
N LYS A 58 5.73 10.76 -3.85
CA LYS A 58 5.46 10.89 -2.41
C LYS A 58 4.56 9.77 -1.93
N GLU A 59 4.82 9.26 -0.72
CA GLU A 59 3.93 8.28 -0.09
C GLU A 59 2.58 8.94 0.21
N ARG A 60 1.50 8.30 -0.26
CA ARG A 60 0.13 8.75 -0.04
C ARG A 60 -0.58 7.94 1.04
N GLY A 61 -0.20 6.66 1.19
CA GLY A 61 -0.70 5.84 2.27
C GLY A 61 -0.21 4.40 2.20
N THR A 62 -0.20 3.75 3.35
CA THR A 62 0.08 2.32 3.49
C THR A 62 -1.12 1.66 4.17
N GLY A 63 -1.68 0.61 3.57
CA GLY A 63 -2.96 0.05 4.01
C GLY A 63 -3.40 -1.13 3.15
N ASP A 64 -4.61 -1.63 3.40
CA ASP A 64 -5.20 -2.64 2.54
C ASP A 64 -5.87 -1.95 1.34
N VAL A 65 -5.46 -2.29 0.13
CA VAL A 65 -6.21 -1.96 -1.08
C VAL A 65 -7.35 -2.96 -1.23
N ARG A 66 -8.54 -2.45 -1.55
CA ARG A 66 -9.74 -3.26 -1.77
C ARG A 66 -10.31 -2.99 -3.15
N ILE A 67 -10.78 -4.04 -3.82
CA ILE A 67 -11.68 -3.94 -4.96
C ILE A 67 -13.05 -4.39 -4.47
N LEU A 68 -14.02 -3.49 -4.50
CA LEU A 68 -15.37 -3.70 -3.98
C LEU A 68 -16.36 -3.74 -5.13
N GLU A 69 -17.30 -4.68 -5.14
CA GLU A 69 -18.38 -4.79 -6.12
C GLU A 69 -19.73 -4.54 -5.45
N HIS A 70 -20.49 -3.57 -5.95
CA HIS A 70 -21.81 -3.27 -5.42
C HIS A 70 -22.81 -4.41 -5.72
N LYS A 71 -23.47 -4.93 -4.68
CA LYS A 71 -24.33 -6.14 -4.76
C LYS A 71 -25.46 -6.01 -5.78
N GLU A 72 -26.10 -4.82 -5.85
CA GLU A 72 -27.20 -4.58 -6.78
C GLU A 72 -26.76 -4.15 -8.19
N THR A 73 -25.81 -3.23 -8.30
CA THR A 73 -25.43 -2.65 -9.60
C THR A 73 -24.32 -3.42 -10.32
N GLY A 74 -23.62 -4.32 -9.62
CA GLY A 74 -22.44 -5.05 -10.11
C GLY A 74 -21.23 -4.15 -10.39
N LYS A 75 -21.31 -2.84 -10.09
CA LYS A 75 -20.22 -1.90 -10.35
C LYS A 75 -19.09 -2.15 -9.37
N ALA A 76 -17.88 -2.31 -9.90
CA ALA A 76 -16.67 -2.45 -9.11
C ALA A 76 -15.94 -1.11 -8.90
N ARG A 77 -15.40 -0.88 -7.72
CA ARG A 77 -14.58 0.29 -7.39
C ARG A 77 -13.31 -0.09 -6.65
N LEU A 78 -12.26 0.70 -6.84
CA LEU A 78 -11.02 0.58 -6.06
C LEU A 78 -11.11 1.47 -4.83
N VAL A 79 -10.76 0.93 -3.66
CA VAL A 79 -10.75 1.64 -2.39
C VAL A 79 -9.41 1.44 -1.71
N MET A 80 -8.67 2.55 -1.54
CA MET A 80 -7.51 2.60 -0.64
C MET A 80 -7.44 3.91 0.18
N ARG A 81 -8.51 4.72 0.14
CA ARG A 81 -8.85 5.80 1.10
C ARG A 81 -10.09 6.61 0.68
N ARG A 82 -10.50 6.59 -0.60
CA ARG A 82 -11.84 7.01 -1.11
C ARG A 82 -12.16 6.32 -2.44
N ASP A 83 -13.41 6.43 -2.87
CA ASP A 83 -14.08 5.61 -3.88
C ASP A 83 -13.85 6.07 -5.32
N LYS A 84 -13.48 5.14 -6.21
CA LYS A 84 -13.49 5.39 -7.66
C LYS A 84 -13.90 4.19 -8.50
N THR A 85 -14.75 4.42 -9.50
CA THR A 85 -15.19 3.38 -10.43
C THR A 85 -14.06 3.01 -11.40
N LEU A 86 -13.82 1.72 -11.63
CA LEU A 86 -12.70 1.18 -12.41
C LEU A 86 -12.85 1.30 -13.95
N LYS A 87 -13.55 2.30 -14.51
CA LYS A 87 -13.90 2.29 -15.94
C LYS A 87 -12.76 2.71 -16.89
N GLU A 88 -11.95 3.68 -16.50
CA GLU A 88 -10.97 4.34 -17.39
C GLU A 88 -9.51 4.15 -16.95
N MET A 89 -9.26 3.30 -15.95
CA MET A 89 -7.93 3.10 -15.41
C MET A 89 -7.22 1.93 -16.11
N THR A 90 -5.98 2.17 -16.56
CA THR A 90 -5.10 1.15 -17.13
C THR A 90 -3.84 1.06 -16.28
N LEU A 91 -3.48 -0.14 -15.86
CA LEU A 91 -2.26 -0.39 -15.09
C LEU A 91 -1.06 -0.51 -16.04
N GLU A 92 -0.05 0.31 -15.81
CA GLU A 92 1.23 0.28 -16.50
C GLU A 92 2.34 -0.20 -15.54
N PRO A 93 3.32 -0.99 -16.02
CA PRO A 93 4.43 -1.43 -15.20
C PRO A 93 5.28 -0.22 -14.75
N ASN A 94 5.73 -0.21 -13.49
CA ASN A 94 6.67 0.80 -13.02
C ASN A 94 8.11 0.42 -13.41
N VAL A 95 8.85 1.34 -14.01
CA VAL A 95 10.25 1.10 -14.40
C VAL A 95 11.09 0.77 -13.16
N GLY A 96 11.80 -0.35 -13.19
CA GLY A 96 12.66 -0.78 -12.09
C GLY A 96 11.94 -1.46 -10.92
N SER A 97 10.65 -1.80 -11.06
CA SER A 97 9.92 -2.61 -10.06
C SER A 97 9.05 -3.66 -10.73
N ASP A 98 9.21 -4.92 -10.33
CA ASP A 98 8.39 -6.07 -10.74
C ASP A 98 7.13 -6.25 -9.87
N ARG A 99 6.99 -5.41 -8.84
CA ARG A 99 5.95 -5.48 -7.80
C ARG A 99 5.16 -4.18 -7.67
N SER A 100 5.19 -3.34 -8.70
CA SER A 100 4.50 -2.06 -8.72
C SER A 100 3.78 -1.78 -10.03
N TRP A 101 2.61 -1.14 -9.93
CA TRP A 101 1.81 -0.67 -11.06
C TRP A 101 1.55 0.83 -10.95
N VAL A 102 1.45 1.50 -12.09
CA VAL A 102 1.18 2.93 -12.22
C VAL A 102 -0.11 3.13 -13.01
N TRP A 103 -0.93 4.10 -12.64
CA TRP A 103 -2.09 4.50 -13.44
C TRP A 103 -2.45 5.97 -13.21
N ASN A 104 -3.05 6.59 -14.22
CA ASN A 104 -3.61 7.92 -14.11
C ASN A 104 -5.03 7.84 -13.53
N VAL A 105 -5.40 8.83 -12.73
CA VAL A 105 -6.77 9.04 -12.32
C VAL A 105 -7.22 10.47 -12.59
N ALA A 106 -8.29 10.62 -13.38
CA ALA A 106 -8.84 11.90 -13.78
C ALA A 106 -9.47 12.71 -12.62
N ALA A 107 -10.09 12.04 -11.64
CA ALA A 107 -10.74 12.71 -10.52
C ALA A 107 -10.49 11.96 -9.20
N ASP A 108 -9.48 12.40 -8.44
CA ASP A 108 -9.19 12.00 -7.07
C ASP A 108 -9.82 12.94 -6.04
N TYR A 109 -10.55 12.38 -5.08
CA TYR A 109 -11.26 13.15 -4.06
C TYR A 109 -10.66 12.97 -2.66
N ALA A 110 -9.45 12.43 -2.50
CA ALA A 110 -8.89 12.19 -1.16
C ALA A 110 -8.54 13.47 -0.39
N ASP A 111 -8.38 14.60 -1.09
CA ASP A 111 -8.12 15.90 -0.48
C ASP A 111 -9.37 16.82 -0.49
N GLY A 112 -10.55 16.26 -0.82
CA GLY A 112 -11.86 16.93 -0.76
C GLY A 112 -12.34 17.50 -2.10
N GLU A 113 -11.41 17.91 -2.97
CA GLU A 113 -11.70 18.37 -4.34
C GLU A 113 -11.23 17.35 -5.37
N PRO A 114 -11.88 17.25 -6.55
CA PRO A 114 -11.43 16.39 -7.64
C PRO A 114 -10.09 16.85 -8.21
N GLN A 115 -9.07 16.02 -8.11
CA GLN A 115 -7.73 16.28 -8.65
C GLN A 115 -7.26 15.16 -9.59
N GLU A 116 -6.64 15.55 -10.70
CA GLU A 116 -5.94 14.59 -11.55
C GLU A 116 -4.66 14.10 -10.87
N GLU A 117 -4.53 12.79 -10.68
CA GLU A 117 -3.38 12.19 -10.01
C GLU A 117 -2.76 11.07 -10.82
N LEU A 118 -1.43 11.01 -10.81
CA LEU A 118 -0.70 9.82 -11.25
C LEU A 118 -0.32 9.02 -10.01
N LEU A 119 -0.86 7.82 -9.91
CA LEU A 119 -0.71 6.96 -8.74
C LEU A 119 0.19 5.77 -9.07
N ALA A 120 0.97 5.33 -8.09
CA ALA A 120 1.68 4.07 -8.13
C ALA A 120 1.34 3.25 -6.89
N ILE A 121 1.09 1.95 -7.07
CA ILE A 121 0.91 1.01 -5.97
C ILE A 121 2.06 0.02 -5.96
N ARG A 122 2.54 -0.33 -4.77
CA ARG A 122 3.59 -1.32 -4.57
C ARG A 122 3.14 -2.38 -3.58
N PHE A 123 3.38 -3.63 -3.93
CA PHE A 123 3.09 -4.80 -3.12
C PHE A 123 4.36 -5.38 -2.49
N ALA A 124 4.19 -6.35 -1.59
CA ALA A 124 5.31 -7.01 -0.93
C ALA A 124 6.22 -7.73 -1.93
N ASN A 125 5.64 -8.41 -2.91
CA ASN A 125 6.33 -9.21 -3.92
C ASN A 125 5.62 -9.13 -5.28
N SER A 126 6.26 -9.66 -6.33
CA SER A 126 5.71 -9.63 -7.71
C SER A 126 4.44 -10.46 -7.86
N GLU A 127 4.33 -11.59 -7.17
CA GLU A 127 3.13 -12.44 -7.19
C GLU A 127 1.89 -11.68 -6.73
N ASN A 128 1.98 -10.98 -5.59
CA ASN A 128 0.92 -10.14 -5.06
C ASN A 128 0.54 -9.01 -6.03
N ALA A 129 1.53 -8.41 -6.69
CA ALA A 129 1.27 -7.39 -7.71
C ALA A 129 0.52 -7.96 -8.91
N ASN A 130 0.84 -9.17 -9.35
CA ASN A 130 0.16 -9.84 -10.45
C ASN A 130 -1.27 -10.28 -10.07
N LEU A 131 -1.49 -10.75 -8.83
CA LEU A 131 -2.82 -11.05 -8.30
C LEU A 131 -3.70 -9.79 -8.29
N PHE A 132 -3.15 -8.66 -7.84
CA PHE A 132 -3.85 -7.38 -7.91
C PHE A 132 -4.18 -6.99 -9.36
N LYS A 133 -3.21 -7.06 -10.27
CA LYS A 133 -3.41 -6.72 -11.68
C LYS A 133 -4.54 -7.54 -12.30
N LYS A 134 -4.54 -8.85 -12.07
CA LYS A 134 -5.60 -9.74 -12.55
C LYS A 134 -6.97 -9.33 -12.01
N ALA A 135 -7.10 -9.16 -10.69
CA ALA A 135 -8.36 -8.76 -10.08
C ALA A 135 -8.84 -7.37 -10.57
N PHE A 136 -7.91 -6.46 -10.81
CA PHE A 136 -8.18 -5.12 -11.34
C PHE A 136 -8.68 -5.17 -12.78
N GLU A 137 -8.02 -5.94 -13.65
CA GLU A 137 -8.42 -6.10 -15.05
C GLU A 137 -9.78 -6.79 -15.18
N ASP A 138 -10.02 -7.85 -14.39
CA ASP A 138 -11.30 -8.54 -14.33
C ASP A 138 -12.43 -7.58 -13.91
N ALA A 139 -12.21 -6.78 -12.86
CA ALA A 139 -13.18 -5.81 -12.38
C ALA A 139 -13.41 -4.64 -13.37
N ARG A 140 -12.35 -4.18 -14.05
CA ARG A 140 -12.43 -3.19 -15.13
C ARG A 140 -13.28 -3.71 -16.28
N GLU A 141 -13.04 -4.94 -16.74
CA GLU A 141 -13.81 -5.55 -17.82
C GLU A 141 -15.29 -5.70 -17.48
N LYS A 142 -15.61 -6.15 -16.26
CA LYS A 142 -16.99 -6.18 -15.76
C LYS A 142 -17.64 -4.80 -15.85
N ASN A 143 -16.95 -3.77 -15.37
CA ASN A 143 -17.45 -2.40 -15.40
C ASN A 143 -17.68 -1.85 -16.81
N VAL A 144 -16.80 -2.17 -17.75
CA VAL A 144 -16.95 -1.78 -19.16
C VAL A 144 -18.18 -2.46 -19.78
N LYS A 145 -18.38 -3.76 -19.53
CA LYS A 145 -19.55 -4.52 -20.00
C LYS A 145 -20.86 -3.96 -19.43
N LEU A 146 -20.90 -3.73 -18.12
CA LEU A 146 -22.06 -3.13 -17.44
C LEU A 146 -22.37 -1.73 -17.97
N HIS A 147 -21.36 -0.95 -18.36
CA HIS A 147 -21.59 0.37 -18.94
C HIS A 147 -22.19 0.32 -20.34
N LYS A 148 -21.89 -0.72 -21.12
CA LYS A 148 -22.44 -0.96 -22.46
C LYS A 148 -23.81 -1.65 -22.45
N GLY A 149 -24.36 -1.95 -21.27
CA GLY A 149 -25.68 -2.59 -21.13
C GLY A 149 -25.67 -4.11 -21.28
N GLU A 150 -24.51 -4.76 -21.37
CA GLU A 150 -24.40 -6.22 -21.31
C GLU A 150 -24.49 -6.68 -19.85
N LYS A 151 -25.47 -7.54 -19.54
CA LYS A 151 -25.57 -8.21 -18.24
C LYS A 151 -24.40 -9.18 -18.10
N VAL A 152 -23.60 -8.99 -17.06
CA VAL A 152 -22.50 -9.90 -16.70
C VAL A 152 -23.05 -11.00 -15.79
N GLU A 153 -22.90 -12.27 -16.18
CA GLU A 153 -23.21 -13.41 -15.31
C GLU A 153 -22.21 -13.48 -14.15
N LYS A 154 -22.71 -13.58 -12.91
CA LYS A 154 -21.89 -13.78 -11.71
C LYS A 154 -21.23 -15.16 -11.79
N LYS A 155 -19.90 -15.20 -11.82
CA LYS A 155 -19.13 -16.40 -11.44
C LYS A 155 -18.81 -16.30 -9.96
N GLU A 156 -19.34 -17.22 -9.18
CA GLU A 156 -18.98 -17.44 -7.76
C GLU A 156 -17.50 -17.85 -7.66
N PRO A 157 -16.69 -17.23 -6.78
CA PRO A 157 -15.37 -17.74 -6.47
C PRO A 157 -15.48 -18.95 -5.54
N ALA A 158 -14.86 -20.06 -5.94
CA ALA A 158 -14.66 -21.23 -5.11
C ALA A 158 -13.81 -20.85 -3.88
N ALA A 159 -14.33 -21.20 -2.70
CA ALA A 159 -13.63 -21.12 -1.44
C ALA A 159 -12.42 -22.07 -1.45
N GLU A 160 -11.22 -21.54 -1.23
CA GLU A 160 -10.09 -22.32 -0.76
C GLU A 160 -9.67 -21.84 0.64
N GLU A 161 -9.66 -22.80 1.55
CA GLU A 161 -9.52 -22.66 2.99
C GLU A 161 -8.11 -22.23 3.41
N LYS A 162 -8.09 -21.47 4.50
CA LYS A 162 -6.91 -21.17 5.31
C LYS A 162 -6.28 -22.47 5.85
N LYS A 163 -4.94 -22.53 5.83
CA LYS A 163 -4.19 -23.27 6.86
C LYS A 163 -3.25 -22.30 7.58
N ASP A 164 -3.69 -21.88 8.75
CA ASP A 164 -2.84 -21.41 9.83
C ASP A 164 -1.99 -22.57 10.35
N ALA A 165 -0.67 -22.38 10.44
CA ALA A 165 0.19 -23.05 11.41
C ALA A 165 1.48 -22.25 11.60
N ALA A 166 1.62 -21.67 12.79
CA ALA A 166 2.89 -21.29 13.43
C ALA A 166 2.90 -21.96 14.82
N PRO A 167 4.01 -21.98 15.59
CA PRO A 167 5.45 -22.01 15.26
C PRO A 167 6.17 -23.17 16.01
N ALA A 168 7.44 -23.46 15.70
CA ALA A 168 8.37 -24.08 16.66
C ALA A 168 9.83 -23.85 16.26
N GLU A 169 10.65 -23.66 17.29
CA GLU A 169 11.97 -23.03 17.34
C GLU A 169 13.16 -23.90 16.90
N GLU A 170 14.23 -23.17 16.55
CA GLU A 170 15.67 -23.39 16.75
C GLU A 170 16.26 -24.80 16.91
N LYS A 171 17.25 -25.10 16.05
CA LYS A 171 18.59 -25.52 16.50
C LYS A 171 19.69 -24.81 15.69
N LYS A 172 20.60 -24.19 16.44
CA LYS A 172 21.94 -23.77 16.02
C LYS A 172 22.81 -25.01 15.73
N ASP A 173 23.72 -24.91 14.76
CA ASP A 173 25.10 -25.33 14.96
C ASP A 173 26.05 -24.49 14.07
N ASP A 174 27.13 -24.07 14.73
CA ASP A 174 28.21 -23.19 14.28
C ASP A 174 29.17 -23.91 13.31
N SER A 175 29.60 -23.23 12.24
CA SER A 175 31.03 -23.23 11.92
C SER A 175 31.47 -22.00 11.13
N LYS A 176 32.61 -21.54 11.59
CA LYS A 176 33.36 -20.30 11.42
C LYS A 176 34.43 -20.46 10.34
N ASP A 177 34.59 -19.45 9.49
CA ASP A 177 35.90 -18.83 9.13
C ASP A 177 35.61 -17.54 8.31
N ALA A 178 35.80 -16.34 8.87
CA ALA A 178 37.01 -15.49 8.78
C ALA A 178 37.37 -15.15 7.31
N ALA A 179 36.97 -13.97 6.81
CA ALA A 179 37.74 -12.72 6.81
C ALA A 179 39.01 -12.77 5.94
N GLU A 180 39.01 -12.07 4.80
CA GLU A 180 39.94 -10.95 4.52
C GLU A 180 39.67 -10.33 3.14
N ALA A 181 39.63 -9.00 3.10
CA ALA A 181 40.00 -8.21 1.92
C ALA A 181 41.55 -8.09 1.89
N PRO A 182 42.18 -7.81 0.74
CA PRO A 182 42.62 -6.42 0.57
C PRO A 182 42.57 -5.85 -0.86
N LYS A 183 42.83 -4.54 -0.86
CA LYS A 183 42.84 -3.46 -1.87
C LYS A 183 43.92 -3.52 -2.98
N GLU A 184 43.67 -2.63 -3.98
CA GLU A 184 44.62 -1.83 -4.82
C GLU A 184 45.49 -2.60 -5.86
N GLU A 185 45.84 -2.12 -7.06
CA GLU A 185 45.97 -0.76 -7.59
C GLU A 185 46.11 -0.75 -9.15
N ALA A 186 45.71 0.36 -9.75
CA ALA A 186 46.11 1.02 -11.01
C ALA A 186 46.83 0.28 -12.19
N LYS A 187 46.40 0.61 -13.42
CA LYS A 187 47.22 1.38 -14.38
C LYS A 187 46.42 1.98 -15.54
N ALA A 188 46.75 3.24 -15.81
CA ALA A 188 46.35 4.03 -16.98
C ALA A 188 47.14 3.61 -18.22
N ASP A 189 46.57 3.81 -19.42
CA ASP A 189 47.36 4.11 -20.61
C ASP A 189 46.60 5.12 -21.47
N ASP A 190 47.23 6.28 -21.60
CA ASP A 190 46.89 7.42 -22.44
C ASP A 190 47.48 7.17 -23.83
N LYS A 191 46.71 7.38 -24.89
CA LYS A 191 47.31 7.73 -26.19
C LYS A 191 46.38 8.58 -27.05
N LYS A 192 46.56 9.88 -26.87
CA LYS A 192 46.36 10.92 -27.88
C LYS A 192 47.24 10.64 -29.12
N ALA A 193 46.66 10.74 -30.31
CA ALA A 193 47.38 11.04 -31.55
C ALA A 193 46.55 12.06 -32.36
N GLU A 194 47.06 13.29 -32.39
CA GLU A 194 46.78 14.27 -33.43
C GLU A 194 47.58 13.87 -34.69
N GLU A 195 47.06 14.08 -35.91
CA GLU A 195 47.52 15.15 -36.81
C GLU A 195 46.71 15.19 -38.13
N LYS A 196 46.74 16.40 -38.71
CA LYS A 196 46.02 17.07 -39.81
C LYS A 196 46.16 16.47 -41.24
N THR A 197 45.57 17.26 -42.15
CA THR A 197 45.70 17.39 -43.62
C THR A 197 44.61 16.61 -44.37
N GLU A 198 43.72 17.20 -45.15
CA GLU A 198 43.74 18.40 -46.00
C GLU A 198 42.31 18.99 -46.11
#